data_AF-A0A6S7BE70-F1
#
_entry.id   AF-A0A6S7BE70-F1
#
_cell.length_a   1.000
_cell.length_b   1.000
_cell.length_c   1.000
_cell.angle_alpha   90.00
_cell.angle_beta   90.00
_cell.angle_gamma   90.00
#
_symmetry.space_group_name_H-M   'P 1'
#
loop_
_entity.id
_entity.type
_entity.pdbx_description
1 polymer ?
#
loop_
_entity_poly.entity_id
_entity_poly.type
_entity_poly.pdbx_seq_one_letter_code
_entity_poly.pdbx_strand_id
1 'polypeptide(L)'
;MSPDAFDLDNNFANWTREATIAWPDEHRRLTMTADAPFDHMVVFAPANDAQLCVEPVTNTTDCFNAVGMRERVGGCVLQPGEEIAATLKWTPQRG
;
A
#
# COMPACT_ATOMS: atom_id res chain seq x y z
N MET A 1 16.91 15.12 -9.45
CA MET A 1 16.88 15.12 -7.97
C MET A 1 17.07 13.68 -7.52
N SER A 2 17.81 13.42 -6.44
CA SER A 2 17.96 12.05 -5.91
C SER A 2 16.60 11.55 -5.41
N PRO A 3 16.23 10.27 -5.56
CA PRO A 3 15.02 9.70 -4.97
C PRO A 3 14.94 9.91 -3.45
N ASP A 4 16.09 9.92 -2.77
CA ASP A 4 16.20 10.09 -1.31
C ASP A 4 16.03 11.54 -0.84
N ALA A 5 15.79 12.47 -1.78
CA ALA A 5 15.54 13.87 -1.47
C ALA A 5 14.08 14.16 -1.10
N PHE A 6 13.20 13.16 -1.18
CA PHE A 6 11.77 13.31 -0.92
C PHE A 6 11.41 12.67 0.41
N ASP A 7 10.70 13.43 1.23
CA ASP A 7 10.01 12.91 2.40
C ASP A 7 8.62 12.46 1.94
N LEU A 8 8.43 11.14 1.84
CA LEU A 8 7.16 10.55 1.40
C LEU A 8 6.45 9.96 2.60
N ASP A 9 5.21 10.41 2.80
CA ASP A 9 4.24 9.83 3.74
C ASP A 9 2.85 10.13 3.18
N ASN A 10 2.44 9.33 2.20
CA ASN A 10 1.26 9.62 1.41
C ASN A 10 0.37 8.42 1.22
N ASN A 11 -0.94 8.68 1.21
CA ASN A 11 -1.97 7.73 0.85
C ASN A 11 -2.30 7.83 -0.65
N PHE A 12 -2.39 6.69 -1.32
CA PHE A 12 -2.74 6.53 -2.72
C PHE A 12 -4.00 5.69 -2.82
N ALA A 13 -4.92 6.07 -3.70
CA ALA A 13 -6.14 5.33 -3.98
C ALA A 13 -6.18 4.90 -5.45
N ASN A 14 -7.00 3.89 -5.78
CA ASN A 14 -7.21 3.40 -7.14
C ASN A 14 -5.93 2.90 -7.84
N TRP A 15 -4.95 2.43 -7.07
CA TRP A 15 -3.82 1.68 -7.61
C TRP A 15 -4.28 0.31 -8.15
N THR A 16 -3.46 -0.33 -8.98
CA THR A 16 -3.80 -1.61 -9.63
C THR A 16 -3.77 -2.81 -8.67
N ARG A 17 -3.51 -2.59 -7.38
CA ARG A 17 -3.19 -3.61 -6.38
C ARG A 17 -1.94 -4.43 -6.69
N GLU A 18 -1.04 -3.85 -7.46
CA GLU A 18 0.28 -4.40 -7.75
C GLU A 18 1.33 -3.30 -7.57
N ALA A 19 2.37 -3.61 -6.81
CA ALA A 19 3.52 -2.72 -6.61
C ALA A 19 4.81 -3.54 -6.75
N THR A 20 5.81 -2.95 -7.40
CA THR A 20 7.14 -3.55 -7.52
C THR A 20 8.17 -2.63 -6.86
N ILE A 21 8.91 -3.19 -5.90
CA ILE A 21 10.09 -2.56 -5.30
C ILE A 21 11.30 -3.18 -5.99
N ALA A 22 12.15 -2.35 -6.59
CA ALA A 22 13.34 -2.78 -7.29
C ALA A 22 14.60 -2.16 -6.68
N TRP A 23 15.62 -3.00 -6.50
CA TRP A 23 16.99 -2.59 -6.20
C TRP A 23 17.84 -2.94 -7.43
N PRO A 24 17.96 -2.03 -8.42
CA PRO A 24 18.60 -2.34 -9.69
C PRO A 24 20.07 -2.77 -9.53
N ASP A 25 20.81 -2.08 -8.65
CA ASP A 25 22.23 -2.35 -8.37
C ASP A 25 22.46 -3.71 -7.72
N GLU A 26 21.42 -4.29 -7.09
CA GLU A 26 21.47 -5.62 -6.49
C GLU A 26 20.87 -6.71 -7.38
N HIS A 27 20.38 -6.35 -8.57
CA HIS A 27 19.63 -7.23 -9.46
C HIS A 27 18.49 -7.96 -8.76
N ARG A 28 17.78 -7.25 -7.87
CA ARG A 28 16.79 -7.83 -6.97
C ARG A 28 15.51 -7.02 -7.02
N ARG A 29 14.37 -7.72 -6.99
CA ARG A 29 13.05 -7.07 -6.94
C ARG A 29 12.06 -7.87 -6.12
N LEU A 30 11.04 -7.18 -5.61
CA LEU A 30 9.92 -7.75 -4.90
C LEU A 30 8.63 -7.20 -5.52
N THR A 31 7.81 -8.09 -6.09
CA THR A 31 6.47 -7.72 -6.55
C THR A 31 5.45 -8.15 -5.50
N MET A 32 4.65 -7.19 -5.05
CA MET A 32 3.53 -7.40 -4.16
C MET A 32 2.23 -7.27 -4.96
N THR A 33 1.35 -8.26 -4.84
CA THR A 33 -0.02 -8.23 -5.38
C THR A 33 -1.01 -8.38 -4.24
N ALA A 34 -2.11 -7.63 -4.29
CA ALA A 34 -3.14 -7.61 -3.26
C ALA A 34 -4.54 -7.92 -3.83
N ASP A 35 -5.32 -8.67 -3.08
CA ASP A 35 -6.74 -8.86 -3.36
C ASP A 35 -7.56 -7.60 -3.00
N ALA A 36 -8.83 -7.58 -3.39
CA ALA A 36 -9.79 -6.68 -2.74
C ALA A 36 -9.88 -7.05 -1.24
N PRO A 37 -10.08 -6.10 -0.32
CA PRO A 37 -10.41 -4.69 -0.55
C PRO A 37 -9.20 -3.75 -0.36
N PHE A 38 -7.97 -4.16 -0.71
CA PHE A 38 -6.78 -3.30 -0.62
C PHE A 38 -6.76 -2.25 -1.74
N ASP A 39 -7.77 -1.38 -1.78
CA ASP A 39 -7.96 -0.34 -2.80
C ASP A 39 -7.15 0.93 -2.54
N HIS A 40 -6.51 0.98 -1.37
CA HIS A 40 -5.67 2.08 -0.91
C HIS A 40 -4.28 1.56 -0.56
N MET A 41 -3.30 2.45 -0.58
CA MET A 41 -1.91 2.14 -0.27
C MET A 41 -1.24 3.34 0.40
N VAL A 42 -0.44 3.09 1.43
CA VAL A 42 0.48 4.10 1.98
C VAL A 42 1.89 3.81 1.48
N VAL A 43 2.61 4.85 1.08
CA VAL A 43 4.05 4.79 0.83
C VAL A 43 4.74 5.74 1.80
N PHE A 44 5.62 5.17 2.62
CA PHE A 44 6.46 5.91 3.53
C PHE A 44 7.93 5.70 3.16
N ALA A 45 8.65 6.80 2.94
CA ALA A 45 10.09 6.82 2.68
C ALA A 45 10.65 8.17 3.18
N PRO A 46 11.23 8.21 4.38
CA PRO A 46 11.73 9.46 4.95
C PRO A 46 13.05 9.87 4.30
N ALA A 47 13.25 11.17 4.15
CA ALA A 47 14.47 11.70 3.54
C ALA A 47 15.71 11.34 4.37
N ASN A 48 16.78 10.93 3.69
CA ASN A 48 18.07 10.54 4.29
C ASN A 48 18.03 9.29 5.21
N ASP A 49 17.05 8.39 5.04
CA ASP A 49 17.03 7.05 5.64
C ASP A 49 16.85 5.99 4.54
N ALA A 50 17.29 4.75 4.78
CA ALA A 50 17.15 3.63 3.86
C ALA A 50 15.81 2.87 4.03
N GLN A 51 14.92 3.36 4.88
CA GLN A 51 13.62 2.75 5.15
C GLN A 51 12.64 3.00 4.00
N LEU A 52 11.88 1.96 3.64
CA LEU A 52 10.76 2.03 2.72
C LEU A 52 9.64 1.15 3.23
N CYS A 53 8.44 1.71 3.36
CA CYS A 53 7.21 0.98 3.58
C CYS A 53 6.29 1.15 2.37
N VAL A 54 5.75 0.03 1.88
CA VAL A 54 4.69 0.00 0.87
C VAL A 54 3.56 -0.83 1.45
N GLU A 55 2.48 -0.16 1.82
CA GLU A 55 1.48 -0.68 2.74
C GLU A 55 0.11 -0.70 2.08
N PRO A 56 -0.33 -1.84 1.51
CA PRO A 56 -1.72 -2.00 1.10
C PRO A 56 -2.63 -1.88 2.32
N VAL A 57 -3.60 -0.99 2.25
CA VAL A 57 -4.56 -0.76 3.33
C VAL A 57 -5.98 -0.86 2.81
N THR A 58 -6.90 -1.33 3.65
CA THR A 58 -8.31 -1.46 3.28
C THR A 58 -9.07 -0.14 3.36
N ASN A 59 -8.45 0.88 3.97
CA ASN A 59 -9.02 2.18 4.21
C ASN A 59 -7.94 3.26 4.23
N THR A 60 -8.38 4.49 3.99
CA THR A 60 -7.56 5.70 4.11
C THR A 60 -7.33 6.06 5.58
N THR A 61 -6.29 6.83 5.85
CA THR A 61 -6.09 7.45 7.17
C THR A 61 -7.34 8.24 7.56
N ASP A 62 -7.75 8.13 8.83
CA ASP A 62 -8.92 8.81 9.38
C ASP A 62 -10.29 8.34 8.80
N CYS A 63 -10.36 7.12 8.25
CA CYS A 63 -11.56 6.62 7.56
C CYS A 63 -12.86 6.62 8.37
N PHE A 64 -12.78 6.55 9.70
CA PHE A 64 -13.95 6.55 10.57
C PHE A 64 -14.55 7.96 10.75
N ASN A 65 -13.75 9.01 10.56
CA ASN A 65 -14.17 10.40 10.67
C ASN A 65 -14.35 11.06 9.29
N ALA A 66 -13.76 10.49 8.25
CA ALA A 66 -13.82 11.00 6.90
C ALA A 66 -15.26 11.01 6.35
N VAL A 67 -15.68 12.16 5.80
CA VAL A 67 -16.95 12.31 5.09
C VAL A 67 -16.72 12.11 3.60
N GLY A 68 -17.27 11.05 3.01
CA GLY A 68 -17.08 10.77 1.59
C GLY A 68 -17.70 9.47 1.10
N MET A 69 -17.56 9.22 -0.20
CA MET A 69 -17.95 7.95 -0.81
C MET A 69 -17.05 6.82 -0.32
N ARG A 70 -17.63 5.64 -0.09
CA ARG A 70 -16.92 4.50 0.50
C ARG A 70 -15.78 4.00 -0.36
N GLU A 71 -15.87 4.14 -1.67
CA GLU A 71 -14.81 3.78 -2.61
C GLU A 71 -13.57 4.67 -2.45
N ARG A 72 -13.76 5.92 -1.98
CA ARG A 72 -12.66 6.86 -1.73
C ARG A 72 -12.09 6.77 -0.32
N VAL A 73 -12.91 6.44 0.67
CA VAL A 73 -12.51 6.35 2.08
C VAL A 73 -12.02 4.94 2.44
N GLY A 74 -12.60 3.93 1.80
CA GLY A 74 -12.41 2.51 2.08
C GLY A 74 -13.15 2.04 3.34
N GLY A 75 -12.65 0.94 3.89
CA GLY A 75 -13.16 0.29 5.10
C GLY A 75 -14.32 -0.65 4.84
N CYS A 76 -14.59 -1.53 5.81
CA CYS A 76 -15.76 -2.38 5.87
C CYS A 76 -16.36 -2.33 7.28
N VAL A 77 -17.69 -2.34 7.41
CA VAL A 77 -18.38 -2.53 8.70
C VAL A 77 -19.04 -3.88 8.60
N LEU A 78 -18.62 -4.82 9.44
CA LEU A 78 -19.14 -6.19 9.48
C LEU A 78 -20.28 -6.27 10.50
N GLN A 79 -21.36 -6.91 10.12
CA GLN A 79 -22.44 -7.29 11.03
C GLN A 79 -22.03 -8.47 11.92
N PRO A 80 -22.77 -8.76 13.01
CA PRO A 80 -22.50 -9.92 13.84
C PRO A 80 -22.47 -11.22 13.02
N GLY A 81 -21.36 -11.92 13.05
CA GLY A 81 -21.14 -13.18 12.31
C GLY A 81 -20.60 -13.01 10.89
N GLU A 82 -20.39 -11.78 10.41
CA GLU A 82 -19.73 -11.54 9.12
C GLU A 82 -18.20 -11.53 9.25
N GLU A 83 -17.53 -11.96 8.18
CA GLU A 83 -16.08 -12.00 8.06
C GLU A 83 -15.63 -11.40 6.74
N ILE A 84 -14.43 -10.85 6.73
CA ILE A 84 -13.72 -10.45 5.51
C ILE A 84 -12.34 -11.09 5.49
N ALA A 85 -11.96 -11.62 4.33
CA ALA A 85 -10.66 -12.22 4.10
C ALA A 85 -10.10 -11.71 2.76
N ALA A 86 -8.79 -11.50 2.73
CA ALA A 86 -8.06 -11.07 1.55
C ALA A 86 -6.62 -11.58 1.63
N THR A 87 -5.98 -11.79 0.49
CA THR A 87 -4.59 -12.26 0.42
C THR A 87 -3.66 -11.15 -0.07
N LEU A 88 -2.48 -11.11 0.52
CA LEU A 88 -1.31 -10.42 -0.01
C LEU A 88 -0.28 -11.45 -0.43
N LYS A 89 0.30 -11.28 -1.61
CA LYS A 89 1.34 -12.15 -2.11
C LYS A 89 2.58 -11.34 -2.45
N TRP A 90 3.70 -11.77 -1.91
CA TRP A 90 5.02 -11.26 -2.23
C TRP A 90 5.78 -12.26 -3.08
N THR A 91 6.28 -11.80 -4.22
CA THR A 91 7.05 -12.61 -5.17
C THR A 91 8.45 -12.02 -5.29
N PRO A 92 9.41 -12.47 -4.46
CA PRO A 92 10.80 -12.03 -4.58
C PRO A 92 11.44 -12.64 -5.83
N GLN A 93 12.25 -11.86 -6.53
CA GLN A 93 12.98 -12.29 -7.71
C GLN A 93 14.41 -11.73 -7.66
N ARG A 94 15.37 -12.54 -8.11
CA ARG A 94 16.77 -12.18 -8.23
C ARG A 94 17.27 -12.65 -9.58
N GLY A 95 17.95 -11.76 -10.31
CA GLY A 95 18.63 -12.04 -11.57
C GLY A 95 20.01 -12.62 -11.36
#